data_AF-A0A968BY61-F1
#
_entry.id   AF-A0A968BY61-F1
#
_cell.length_a   1.000
_cell.length_b   1.000
_cell.length_c   1.000
_cell.angle_alpha   90.00
_cell.angle_beta   90.00
_cell.angle_gamma   90.00
#
_symmetry.space_group_name_H-M   'P 1'
#
loop_
_entity.id
_entity.type
_entity.pdbx_description
1 polymer ?
#
loop_
_entity_poly.entity_id
_entity_poly.type
_entity_poly.pdbx_seq_one_letter_code
_entity_poly.pdbx_strand_id
1 'polypeptide(L)'
;ISASAPVVHLAPGQQQEITLTISPPRSTQSRAGRHVLKIKVLSQAVPDQVAEADCILTVGVYDQFQSELRPQRVEAGEPARV
;
A
#
# COMPACT_ATOMS: atom_id res chain seq x y z
N ILE A 1 -2.15 -4.27 -5.03
CA ILE A 1 -1.26 -4.17 -3.84
C ILE A 1 0.15 -4.17 -4.40
N SER A 2 0.93 -3.14 -4.11
CA SER A 2 2.33 -3.07 -4.56
C SER A 2 3.25 -3.33 -3.38
N ALA A 3 4.28 -4.14 -3.61
CA ALA A 3 5.34 -4.43 -2.64
C ALA A 3 6.68 -4.32 -3.38
N SER A 4 7.65 -3.61 -2.80
CA SER A 4 9.01 -3.54 -3.32
C SER A 4 9.87 -4.57 -2.58
N ALA A 5 10.53 -5.47 -3.32
CA ALA A 5 11.41 -6.49 -2.75
C ALA A 5 12.86 -6.24 -3.22
N PRO A 6 13.78 -5.84 -2.32
CA PRO A 6 15.17 -5.63 -2.69
C PRO A 6 15.94 -6.95 -2.79
N VAL A 7 16.90 -7.03 -3.71
CA VAL A 7 17.92 -8.08 -3.71
C VAL A 7 19.04 -7.65 -2.76
N VAL A 8 19.43 -8.54 -1.85
CA VAL A 8 20.45 -8.27 -0.83
C VAL A 8 21.54 -9.34 -0.91
N HIS A 9 22.80 -8.90 -0.82
CA HIS A 9 23.95 -9.78 -0.73
C HIS A 9 24.36 -9.93 0.73
N LEU A 10 24.47 -11.17 1.21
CA LEU A 10 24.89 -11.49 2.58
C LEU A 10 26.18 -12.31 2.55
N ALA A 11 27.17 -11.89 3.33
CA ALA A 11 28.33 -12.71 3.65
C ALA A 11 27.97 -13.82 4.66
N PRO A 12 28.77 -14.90 4.77
CA PRO A 12 28.55 -15.94 5.76
C PRO A 12 28.46 -15.39 7.19
N GLY A 13 27.39 -15.71 7.91
CA GLY A 13 27.13 -15.23 9.28
C GLY A 13 26.62 -13.79 9.38
N GLN A 14 26.54 -13.05 8.26
CA GLN A 14 25.96 -11.71 8.23
C GLN A 14 24.43 -11.78 8.37
N GLN A 15 23.87 -10.80 9.07
CA GLN A 15 22.44 -10.56 9.14
C GLN A 15 22.14 -9.17 8.58
N GLN A 16 21.03 -9.02 7.88
CA GLN A 16 20.57 -7.75 7.35
C GLN A 16 19.08 -7.60 7.61
N GLU A 17 18.69 -6.44 8.12
CA GLU A 17 17.29 -6.05 8.21
C GLU A 17 16.85 -5.39 6.90
N ILE A 18 15.65 -5.74 6.45
CA ILE A 18 15.05 -5.25 5.20
C ILE A 18 13.67 -4.68 5.52
N THR A 19 13.40 -3.45 5.11
CA THR A 19 12.09 -2.83 5.23
C THR A 19 11.21 -3.19 4.04
N LEU A 20 10.08 -3.85 4.29
CA LEU A 20 9.05 -4.11 3.30
C LEU A 20 7.88 -3.13 3.48
N THR A 21 7.64 -2.27 2.47
CA THR A 21 6.51 -1.34 2.49
C THR A 21 5.35 -1.92 1.70
N ILE A 22 4.18 -2.05 2.34
CA ILE A 22 2.94 -2.48 1.71
C ILE A 22 1.96 -1.30 1.71
N SER A 23 1.54 -0.88 0.51
CA SER A 23 0.60 0.23 0.33
C SER A 23 -0.69 -0.28 -0.29
N PRO A 24 -1.74 -0.55 0.51
CA PRO A 24 -3.08 -0.79 -0.02
C PRO A 24 -3.59 0.43 -0.82
N PRO A 25 -4.39 0.22 -1.87
CA PRO A 25 -5.03 1.34 -2.58
C PRO A 25 -5.90 2.17 -1.63
N ARG A 26 -5.80 3.50 -1.73
CA ARG A 26 -6.69 4.44 -1.04
C ARG A 26 -7.98 4.62 -1.84
N SER A 27 -8.79 3.57 -1.90
CA SER A 27 -10.06 3.57 -2.61
C SER A 27 -11.10 2.76 -1.88
N THR A 28 -12.38 3.03 -2.13
CA THR A 28 -13.51 2.25 -1.61
C THR A 28 -13.53 0.81 -2.13
N GLN A 29 -12.76 0.52 -3.18
CA GLN A 29 -12.53 -0.85 -3.68
C GLN A 29 -11.54 -1.63 -2.82
N SER A 30 -10.77 -0.96 -1.96
CA SER A 30 -9.91 -1.62 -0.98
C SER A 30 -10.76 -2.23 0.14
N ARG A 31 -10.67 -3.54 0.31
CA ARG A 31 -11.45 -4.26 1.32
C ARG A 31 -10.80 -4.10 2.70
N ALA A 32 -11.51 -3.44 3.60
CA ALA A 32 -11.14 -3.41 5.01
C ALA A 32 -11.15 -4.82 5.63
N GLY A 33 -10.33 -5.02 6.65
CA GLY A 33 -10.26 -6.26 7.41
C GLY A 33 -8.87 -6.88 7.41
N ARG A 34 -8.81 -8.15 7.81
CA ARG A 34 -7.57 -8.93 7.94
C ARG A 34 -7.23 -9.59 6.62
N HIS A 35 -5.99 -9.41 6.20
CA HIS A 35 -5.39 -10.05 5.03
C HIS A 35 -4.24 -10.93 5.50
N VAL A 36 -4.35 -12.24 5.29
CA VAL A 36 -3.27 -13.18 5.60
C VAL A 36 -2.26 -13.12 4.46
N LEU A 37 -1.00 -12.91 4.82
CA LEU A 37 0.11 -12.78 3.90
C LEU A 37 1.22 -13.73 4.34
N LYS A 38 2.00 -14.21 3.38
CA LYS A 38 3.20 -15.00 3.64
C LYS A 38 4.39 -14.32 2.99
N ILE A 39 5.40 -13.98 3.79
CA ILE A 39 6.67 -13.46 3.30
C ILE A 39 7.57 -14.66 3.02
N LYS A 40 8.08 -14.77 1.79
CA LYS A 40 9.05 -15.79 1.39
C LYS A 40 10.37 -15.13 1.02
N VAL A 41 11.45 -15.61 1.62
CA VAL A 41 12.82 -15.20 1.28
C VAL A 41 13.50 -16.40 0.64
N LEU A 42 14.00 -16.23 -0.57
CA LEU A 42 14.70 -17.26 -1.33
C LEU A 42 16.15 -16.84 -1.54
N SER A 43 17.08 -17.75 -1.31
CA SER A 43 18.46 -17.56 -1.73
C SER A 43 18.58 -17.76 -3.24
N GLN A 44 19.15 -16.77 -3.95
CA GLN A 44 19.43 -16.91 -5.38
C GLN A 44 20.58 -17.88 -5.66
N ALA A 45 21.51 -18.02 -4.71
CA ALA A 45 22.67 -18.91 -4.85
C ALA A 45 22.32 -20.37 -4.52
N VAL A 46 21.35 -20.60 -3.63
CA VAL A 46 20.90 -21.93 -3.20
C VAL A 46 19.37 -21.96 -3.22
N PRO A 47 18.74 -22.28 -4.36
CA PRO A 47 17.28 -22.16 -4.53
C PRO A 47 16.42 -22.95 -3.53
N ASP A 48 16.97 -24.03 -2.97
CA ASP A 48 16.30 -24.87 -1.97
C ASP A 48 16.28 -24.23 -0.56
N GLN A 49 17.08 -23.18 -0.34
CA GLN A 49 17.10 -22.46 0.92
C GLN A 49 16.02 -21.38 0.92
N VAL A 50 14.89 -21.71 1.54
CA VAL A 50 13.72 -20.84 1.66
C VAL A 50 13.39 -20.61 3.13
N ALA A 51 13.16 -19.34 3.48
CA ALA A 51 12.59 -18.95 4.77
C ALA A 51 11.20 -18.36 4.56
N GLU A 52 10.25 -18.73 5.42
CA GLU A 52 8.87 -18.22 5.37
C GLU A 52 8.49 -17.56 6.69
N ALA A 53 7.70 -16.49 6.61
CA ALA A 53 7.07 -15.86 7.76
C ALA A 53 5.59 -15.60 7.48
N ASP A 54 4.74 -16.07 8.38
CA ASP A 54 3.29 -15.80 8.33
C ASP A 54 3.00 -14.44 8.94
N CYS A 55 2.19 -13.64 8.24
CA CYS A 55 1.91 -12.25 8.58
C CYS A 55 0.42 -11.95 8.43
N ILE A 56 -0.10 -11.05 9.26
CA ILE A 56 -1.49 -10.58 9.16
C ILE A 56 -1.46 -9.07 8.99
N LEU A 57 -1.86 -8.60 7.82
CA LEU A 57 -2.05 -7.19 7.55
C LEU A 57 -3.48 -6.80 7.88
N THR A 58 -3.64 -5.86 8.82
CA THR A 58 -4.94 -5.28 9.14
C THR A 58 -5.13 -4.00 8.35
N VAL A 59 -6.09 -3.99 7.43
CA VAL A 59 -6.44 -2.82 6.62
C VAL A 59 -7.67 -2.14 7.22
N GLY A 60 -7.54 -0.87 7.58
CA GLY A 60 -8.65 -0.05 8.09
C GLY A 60 -9.68 0.27 7.01
N VAL A 61 -10.84 0.77 7.44
CA VAL A 61 -11.86 1.28 6.52
C VAL A 61 -11.35 2.53 5.82
N TYR A 62 -11.56 2.61 4.50
CA TYR A 62 -11.30 3.81 3.72
C TYR A 62 -12.56 4.65 3.64
N ASP A 63 -12.47 5.90 4.08
CA ASP A 63 -13.52 6.91 3.92
C ASP A 63 -12.88 8.23 3.49
N GLN A 64 -13.42 8.84 2.43
CA GLN A 64 -12.96 10.11 1.90
C GLN A 64 -14.16 10.91 1.40
N PHE A 65 -14.45 12.01 2.09
CA PHE A 65 -15.41 13.01 1.65
C PHE A 65 -14.71 14.08 0.83
N GLN A 66 -15.24 14.37 -0.36
CA GLN A 66 -14.77 15.47 -1.20
C GLN A 66 -15.98 16.33 -1.61
N SER A 67 -15.89 17.63 -1.36
CA SER A 67 -16.90 18.61 -1.76
C SER A 67 -16.21 19.72 -2.53
N GLU A 68 -16.77 20.08 -3.68
CA GLU A 68 -16.27 21.17 -4.51
C GLU A 68 -17.43 22.12 -4.83
N LEU A 69 -17.20 23.42 -4.64
CA LEU A 69 -18.11 24.48 -5.09
C LEU A 69 -17.48 25.14 -6.31
N ARG A 70 -18.11 25.02 -7.47
CA ARG A 70 -17.72 25.74 -8.69
C ARG A 70 -18.72 26.88 -8.92
N PRO A 71 -18.49 28.08 -8.35
CA PRO A 71 -19.38 29.20 -8.61
C PRO A 71 -19.38 29.53 -10.10
N GLN A 72 -20.56 29.78 -10.65
CA GLN A 72 -20.66 30.33 -12.00
C GLN A 72 -20.09 31.74 -11.98
N ARG A 73 -19.30 32.12 -13.00
CA ARG A 73 -18.95 33.52 -13.21
C ARG A 73 -20.20 34.23 -13.71
N VAL A 74 -20.80 35.05 -12.87
CA VAL A 74 -22.02 35.82 -13.17
C VAL A 74 -21.64 37.30 -13.27
N GLU A 75 -22.14 37.97 -14.30
CA GLU A 75 -21.93 39.40 -14.50
C GLU A 75 -22.76 40.20 -13.49
N ALA A 76 -22.30 41.42 -13.16
CA ALA A 76 -22.96 42.26 -12.19
C ALA A 76 -24.40 42.59 -12.63
N GLY A 77 -25.40 42.14 -11.86
CA GLY A 77 -26.82 42.36 -12.13
C GLY A 77 -27.60 41.10 -12.49
N GLU A 78 -26.93 39.96 -12.68
CA GLU A 78 -27.60 38.67 -12.93
C GLU A 78 -27.77 37.85 -11.63
N PRO A 79 -28.92 37.16 -11.46
CA PRO A 79 -29.14 36.31 -10.29
C PRO A 79 -28.25 35.05 -10.37
N ALA A 80 -27.35 34.92 -9.40
CA ALA A 80 -26.54 33.71 -9.21
C ALA A 80 -27.39 32.59 -8.57
N ARG A 81 -27.20 31.34 -9.02
CA ARG A 81 -27.71 30.15 -8.31
C ARG A 81 -26.54 29.42 -7.64
N VAL A 82 -26.78 28.99 -6.40
CA VAL A 82 -25.84 28.23 -5.55
C VAL A 82 -26.10 26.74 -5.71
#